data_AF-A0A258H0X6-F1
#
_entry.id   AF-A0A258H0X6-F1
#
_cell.length_a   1.000
_cell.length_b   1.000
_cell.length_c   1.000
_cell.angle_alpha   90.00
_cell.angle_beta   90.00
_cell.angle_gamma   90.00
#
_symmetry.space_group_name_H-M   'P 1'
#
loop_
_entity.id
_entity.type
_entity.pdbx_description
1 polymer ?
#
loop_
_entity_poly.entity_id
_entity_poly.type
_entity_poly.pdbx_seq_one_letter_code
_entity_poly.pdbx_strand_id
1 'polypeptide(L)'
;MDGKPDMFDRIVAFVRAIGIPVTEDVVAADSFLPAVAVAWSYAAAVQRGIGPGVVFHEAGYHGRGPSLAQYYAMGLYIGRPELVAAGMARDPRTAPEGAPVYPAMVRWLR
;
A
#
# COMPACT_ATOMS: atom_id res chain seq x y z
N MET A 1 25.32 22.13 -0.32
CA MET A 1 24.66 21.48 0.83
C MET A 1 23.69 22.51 1.37
N ASP A 2 22.50 22.59 0.76
CA ASP A 2 21.51 23.64 0.99
C ASP A 2 20.69 23.22 2.22
N GLY A 3 20.75 23.99 3.32
CA GLY A 3 20.26 23.62 4.67
C GLY A 3 18.74 23.52 4.83
N LYS A 4 18.04 22.92 3.86
CA LYS A 4 16.63 22.57 3.96
C LYS A 4 16.49 21.23 4.68
N PRO A 5 15.56 21.09 5.64
CA PRO A 5 15.29 19.81 6.26
C PRO A 5 14.96 18.77 5.20
N ASP A 6 15.41 17.54 5.42
CA ASP A 6 15.17 16.44 4.50
C ASP A 6 13.66 16.29 4.24
N MET A 7 13.29 15.85 3.03
CA MET A 7 11.87 15.67 2.70
C MET A 7 11.18 14.73 3.71
N PHE A 8 11.89 13.73 4.19
CA PHE A 8 11.44 12.83 5.24
C PHE A 8 11.14 13.58 6.54
N ASP A 9 12.05 14.44 7.00
CA ASP A 9 11.86 15.24 8.22
C ASP A 9 10.61 16.12 8.13
N ARG A 10 10.36 16.69 6.95
CA ARG A 10 9.17 17.51 6.71
C ARG A 10 7.88 16.70 6.76
N ILE A 11 7.89 15.47 6.24
CA ILE A 11 6.74 14.56 6.31
C ILE A 11 6.49 14.13 7.76
N VAL A 12 7.52 13.71 8.49
CA VAL A 12 7.40 13.31 9.89
C VAL A 12 6.85 14.46 10.75
N ALA A 13 7.38 15.67 10.57
CA ALA A 13 6.90 16.85 11.27
C ALA A 13 5.42 17.14 10.97
N PHE A 14 5.01 17.04 9.71
CA PHE A 14 3.61 17.22 9.31
C PHE A 14 2.69 16.17 9.94
N VAL A 15 3.05 14.89 9.89
CA VAL A 15 2.24 13.79 10.45
C VAL A 15 2.05 13.95 11.95
N ARG A 16 3.12 14.32 12.68
CA ARG A 16 3.03 14.65 14.11
C ARG A 16 2.13 15.87 14.37
N ALA A 17 2.23 16.91 13.54
CA ALA A 17 1.44 18.14 13.70
C ALA A 17 -0.08 17.91 13.50
N ILE A 18 -0.49 16.92 12.70
CA ILE A 18 -1.90 16.54 12.54
C ILE A 18 -2.38 15.53 13.60
N GLY A 19 -1.57 15.26 14.64
CA GLY A 19 -1.94 14.43 15.79
C GLY A 19 -1.74 12.93 15.60
N ILE A 20 -1.03 12.50 14.55
CA ILE A 20 -0.73 11.09 14.30
C ILE A 20 0.63 10.77 14.94
N PRO A 21 0.72 9.79 15.87
CA PRO A 21 2.00 9.38 16.44
C PRO A 21 2.88 8.74 15.36
N VAL A 22 4.17 9.11 15.35
CA VAL A 22 5.17 8.55 14.44
C VAL A 22 6.25 7.84 15.24
N THR A 23 6.38 6.54 15.00
CA THR A 23 7.47 5.70 15.47
C THR A 23 8.34 5.29 14.28
N GLU A 24 9.64 5.43 14.43
CA GLU A 24 10.63 4.94 13.45
C GLU A 24 11.13 3.59 13.94
N ASP A 25 11.14 2.59 13.06
CA ASP A 25 11.60 1.25 13.37
C ASP A 25 12.38 0.68 12.18
N VAL A 26 13.31 -0.25 12.45
CA VAL A 26 14.13 -0.89 11.42
C VAL A 26 13.30 -1.96 10.75
N VAL A 27 13.00 -1.74 9.47
CA VAL A 27 12.39 -2.76 8.62
C VAL A 27 13.50 -3.65 8.07
N ALA A 28 13.43 -4.95 8.34
CA ALA A 28 14.35 -5.92 7.74
C ALA A 28 14.33 -5.79 6.21
N ALA A 29 15.49 -5.90 5.56
CA ALA A 29 15.61 -5.64 4.13
C ALA A 29 14.79 -6.61 3.25
N ASP A 30 14.48 -7.79 3.78
CA ASP A 30 13.63 -8.82 3.18
C ASP A 30 12.15 -8.74 3.64
N SER A 31 11.80 -7.70 4.40
CA SER A 31 10.44 -7.51 4.89
C SER A 31 9.47 -7.25 3.75
N PHE A 32 8.34 -7.95 3.79
CA PHE A 32 7.23 -7.74 2.87
C PHE A 32 6.39 -6.49 3.18
N LEU A 33 6.68 -5.77 4.27
CA LEU A 33 5.90 -4.60 4.71
C LEU A 33 5.67 -3.53 3.63
N PRO A 34 6.66 -3.17 2.79
CA PRO A 34 6.44 -2.23 1.69
C PRO A 34 5.42 -2.77 0.67
N ALA A 35 5.42 -4.06 0.38
CA ALA A 35 4.46 -4.67 -0.53
C ALA A 35 3.03 -4.70 0.06
N VAL A 36 2.89 -4.97 1.37
CA VAL A 36 1.58 -4.94 2.06
C VAL A 36 0.97 -3.54 2.01
N ALA A 37 1.77 -2.49 2.25
CA ALA A 37 1.32 -1.12 2.18
C ALA A 37 0.85 -0.73 0.77
N VAL A 38 1.55 -1.20 -0.28
CA VAL A 38 1.15 -1.00 -1.67
C VAL A 38 -0.17 -1.71 -1.97
N ALA A 39 -0.34 -2.96 -1.55
CA ALA A 39 -1.60 -3.69 -1.72
C ALA A 39 -2.77 -3.00 -1.01
N TRP A 40 -2.55 -2.56 0.23
CA TRP A 40 -3.56 -1.90 1.03
C TRP A 40 -4.00 -0.56 0.41
N SER A 41 -3.05 0.26 -0.02
CA SER A 41 -3.34 1.56 -0.64
C SER A 41 -4.01 1.43 -1.99
N TYR A 42 -3.64 0.43 -2.79
CA TYR A 42 -4.36 0.09 -4.02
C TYR A 42 -5.81 -0.29 -3.74
N ALA A 43 -6.06 -1.20 -2.79
CA ALA A 43 -7.41 -1.58 -2.40
C ALA A 43 -8.23 -0.37 -1.94
N ALA A 44 -7.60 0.56 -1.20
CA ALA A 44 -8.26 1.77 -0.72
C ALA A 44 -8.64 2.70 -1.89
N ALA A 45 -7.73 2.86 -2.85
CA ALA A 45 -7.98 3.63 -4.06
C ALA A 45 -9.16 3.04 -4.86
N VAL A 46 -9.16 1.72 -5.10
CA VAL A 46 -10.27 1.02 -5.77
C VAL A 46 -11.59 1.23 -5.02
N GLN A 47 -11.60 1.07 -3.70
CA GLN A 47 -12.81 1.24 -2.88
C GLN A 47 -13.35 2.69 -2.88
N ARG A 48 -12.49 3.67 -3.18
CA ARG A 48 -12.84 5.10 -3.27
C ARG A 48 -13.02 5.59 -4.70
N GLY A 49 -12.86 4.73 -5.71
CA GLY A 49 -12.91 5.13 -7.11
C GLY A 49 -11.75 6.03 -7.54
N ILE A 50 -10.63 6.00 -6.81
CA ILE A 50 -9.42 6.75 -7.13
C ILE A 50 -8.63 5.94 -8.17
N GLY A 51 -8.18 6.63 -9.23
CA GLY A 51 -7.38 6.02 -10.29
C GLY A 51 -6.07 5.41 -9.76
N PRO A 52 -5.68 4.19 -10.18
CA PRO A 52 -4.45 3.54 -9.70
C PRO A 52 -3.18 4.36 -9.91
N GLY A 53 -3.13 5.26 -10.89
CA GLY A 53 -1.99 6.15 -11.14
C GLY A 53 -1.70 7.14 -10.01
N VAL A 54 -2.62 7.34 -9.06
CA VAL A 54 -2.36 8.10 -7.84
C VAL A 54 -1.49 7.29 -6.87
N VAL A 55 -1.78 6.00 -6.73
CA VAL A 55 -0.99 5.06 -5.90
C VAL A 55 0.34 4.73 -6.61
N PHE A 56 0.29 4.54 -7.91
CA PHE A 56 1.39 4.11 -8.78
C PHE A 56 1.87 5.25 -9.69
N HIS A 57 2.16 6.41 -9.11
CA HIS A 57 2.62 7.57 -9.89
C HIS A 57 4.01 7.32 -10.52
N GLU A 58 4.34 8.04 -11.58
CA GLU A 58 5.57 7.85 -12.40
C GLU A 58 6.86 7.74 -11.57
N ALA A 59 7.08 8.71 -10.67
CA ALA A 59 8.25 8.72 -9.78
C ALA A 59 8.19 7.70 -8.62
N GLY A 60 7.07 6.98 -8.46
CA GLY A 60 6.83 6.07 -7.36
C GLY A 60 7.71 4.81 -7.44
N TYR A 61 7.98 4.22 -6.29
CA TYR A 61 8.74 2.96 -6.16
C TYR A 61 10.07 2.97 -6.95
N HIS A 62 10.88 4.01 -6.76
CA HIS A 62 12.13 4.23 -7.49
C HIS A 62 11.95 4.32 -9.02
N GLY A 63 10.90 5.03 -9.47
CA GLY A 63 10.60 5.22 -10.89
C GLY A 63 9.93 4.01 -11.56
N ARG A 64 9.41 3.06 -10.79
CA ARG A 64 8.78 1.82 -11.28
C ARG A 64 7.26 1.78 -11.07
N GLY A 65 6.64 2.91 -10.73
CA GLY A 65 5.19 3.03 -10.57
C GLY A 65 4.39 2.45 -11.73
N PRO A 66 4.64 2.83 -13.00
CA PRO A 66 3.88 2.33 -14.15
C PRO A 66 3.92 0.81 -14.32
N SER A 67 5.08 0.19 -14.09
CA SER A 67 5.21 -1.27 -14.14
C SER A 67 4.40 -1.94 -13.03
N LEU A 68 4.39 -1.37 -11.82
CA LEU A 68 3.60 -1.84 -10.71
C LEU A 68 2.09 -1.73 -11.01
N ALA A 69 1.65 -0.63 -11.62
CA ALA A 69 0.28 -0.46 -12.06
C ALA A 69 -0.15 -1.54 -13.07
N GLN A 70 0.72 -1.88 -14.03
CA GLN A 70 0.46 -2.94 -15.01
C GLN A 70 0.30 -4.31 -14.34
N TYR A 71 1.18 -4.66 -13.39
CA TYR A 71 1.05 -5.91 -12.64
C TYR A 71 -0.28 -6.00 -11.90
N TYR A 72 -0.72 -4.92 -11.25
CA TYR A 72 -2.00 -4.90 -10.56
C TYR A 72 -3.19 -4.97 -11.52
N ALA A 73 -3.11 -4.31 -12.69
CA ALA A 73 -4.12 -4.43 -13.73
C ALA A 73 -4.24 -5.87 -14.28
N MET A 74 -3.15 -6.64 -14.26
CA MET A 74 -3.10 -8.06 -14.63
C MET A 74 -3.53 -9.01 -13.51
N GLY A 75 -3.90 -8.51 -12.33
CA GLY A 75 -4.25 -9.34 -11.16
C GLY A 75 -3.06 -9.88 -10.37
N LEU A 76 -1.85 -9.39 -10.65
CA LEU A 76 -0.61 -9.72 -9.95
C LEU A 76 -0.39 -8.76 -8.78
N TYR A 77 -1.01 -9.09 -7.66
CA TYR A 77 -1.04 -8.25 -6.47
C TYR A 77 0.07 -8.64 -5.48
N ILE A 78 1.20 -7.94 -5.51
CA ILE A 78 2.21 -8.05 -4.43
C ILE A 78 1.59 -7.61 -3.11
N GLY A 79 2.01 -8.17 -1.97
CA GLY A 79 1.42 -7.85 -0.67
C GLY A 79 0.04 -8.44 -0.39
N ARG A 80 -0.63 -9.05 -1.40
CA ARG A 80 -1.92 -9.74 -1.21
C ARG A 80 -1.80 -10.92 -0.25
N PRO A 81 -0.82 -11.84 -0.38
CA PRO A 81 -0.70 -12.98 0.53
C PRO A 81 -0.68 -12.57 2.00
N GLU A 82 -0.03 -11.45 2.31
CA GLU A 82 0.12 -10.90 3.65
C GLU A 82 -1.18 -10.26 4.15
N LEU A 83 -1.90 -9.54 3.29
CA LEU A 83 -3.25 -9.05 3.62
C LEU A 83 -4.24 -10.21 3.86
N VAL A 84 -4.10 -11.31 3.11
CA VAL A 84 -4.89 -12.54 3.31
C VAL A 84 -4.50 -13.22 4.62
N ALA A 85 -3.21 -13.35 4.91
CA ALA A 85 -2.70 -13.92 6.16
C ALA A 85 -3.13 -13.10 7.39
N ALA A 86 -3.18 -11.78 7.26
CA ALA A 86 -3.72 -10.88 8.27
C ALA A 86 -5.26 -10.93 8.40
N GLY A 87 -5.96 -11.70 7.56
CA GLY A 87 -7.42 -11.78 7.56
C GLY A 87 -8.10 -10.46 7.14
N MET A 88 -7.41 -9.65 6.33
CA MET A 88 -7.91 -8.37 5.82
C MET A 88 -8.51 -8.49 4.42
N ALA A 89 -8.07 -9.48 3.64
CA ALA A 89 -8.54 -9.73 2.28
C ALA A 89 -8.76 -11.24 2.04
N ARG A 90 -9.39 -11.60 0.91
CA ARG A 90 -9.55 -13.00 0.47
C ARG A 90 -8.84 -13.21 -0.86
N ASP A 91 -8.22 -14.38 -1.01
CA ASP A 91 -7.64 -14.81 -2.29
C ASP A 91 -8.74 -15.41 -3.18
N PRO A 92 -8.82 -15.03 -4.47
CA PRO A 92 -9.83 -15.56 -5.39
C PRO A 92 -9.78 -17.08 -5.57
N ARG A 93 -8.65 -17.73 -5.28
CA ARG A 93 -8.49 -19.18 -5.43
C ARG A 93 -9.05 -19.98 -4.26
N THR A 94 -9.24 -19.35 -3.10
CA THR A 94 -9.65 -20.03 -1.85
C THR A 94 -10.92 -19.45 -1.23
N ALA A 95 -11.41 -18.32 -1.75
CA ALA A 95 -12.62 -17.69 -1.26
C ALA A 95 -13.87 -18.56 -1.56
N PRO A 96 -14.88 -18.56 -0.67
CA PRO A 96 -16.19 -19.13 -0.99
C PRO A 96 -16.80 -18.49 -2.24
N GLU A 97 -17.63 -19.24 -2.95
CA GLU A 97 -18.33 -18.74 -4.13
C GLU A 97 -19.17 -17.50 -3.78
N GLY A 98 -19.09 -16.47 -4.63
CA GLY A 98 -19.77 -15.18 -4.43
C GLY A 98 -19.17 -14.28 -3.35
N ALA A 99 -18.14 -14.72 -2.62
CA ALA A 99 -17.50 -13.86 -1.62
C ALA A 99 -16.67 -12.74 -2.29
N PRO A 100 -16.62 -11.53 -1.69
CA PRO A 100 -15.74 -10.47 -2.17
C PRO A 100 -14.27 -10.91 -2.00
N VAL A 101 -13.50 -10.73 -3.07
CA VAL A 101 -12.06 -11.07 -3.14
C VAL A 101 -11.26 -9.81 -3.35
N TYR A 102 -9.97 -9.86 -3.00
CA TYR A 102 -9.06 -8.73 -3.23
C TYR A 102 -9.18 -8.22 -4.69
N PRO A 103 -9.31 -6.90 -4.94
CA PRO A 103 -9.03 -5.78 -4.02
C PRO A 103 -10.14 -5.38 -3.04
N ALA A 104 -11.27 -6.10 -3.00
CA ALA A 104 -12.26 -5.87 -1.94
C ALA A 104 -11.70 -6.36 -0.58
N MET A 105 -11.59 -5.43 0.38
CA MET A 105 -11.14 -5.73 1.74
C MET A 105 -12.28 -6.25 2.60
N VAL A 106 -12.03 -7.32 3.35
CA VAL A 106 -12.96 -7.86 4.36
C VAL A 106 -13.04 -6.92 5.56
N ARG A 107 -11.91 -6.32 5.95
CA ARG A 107 -11.83 -5.34 7.03
C ARG A 107 -10.69 -4.36 6.80
N TRP A 108 -10.85 -3.16 7.33
CA TRP A 108 -9.83 -2.12 7.39
C TRP A 108 -9.25 -2.03 8.80
N LEU A 109 -8.03 -1.47 8.93
CA LEU A 109 -7.49 -1.10 10.24
C LEU A 109 -8.39 -0.01 10.85
N ARG A 110 -8.65 -0.10 12.15
CA ARG A 110 -9.40 0.90 12.92
C ARG A 110 -8.45 1.68 13.81
#